data_AF-A0A1G2REW5-F1
#
_entry.id   AF-A0A1G2REW5-F1
#
_cell.length_a   1.000
_cell.length_b   1.000
_cell.length_c   1.000
_cell.angle_alpha   90.00
_cell.angle_beta   90.00
_cell.angle_gamma   90.00
#
_symmetry.space_group_name_H-M   'P 1'
#
loop_
_entity.id
_entity.type
_entity.pdbx_description
1 polymer ?
#
loop_
_entity_poly.entity_id
_entity_poly.type
_entity_poly.pdbx_seq_one_letter_code
_entity_poly.pdbx_strand_id
1 'polypeptide(L)'
;MKESRTNTDWVSDAPTPAQLKEFFAQMERGKITKERLQAFLRGGVEISDMLRDWEKFYLETFGIKVDLSGLNVPPHKKGFDRLIVVILGITPQKIYDKCKDLFPCWKWTDKSLDEIVTSDRTAKDGTYAVWFKDVVEADEKLKNLSANDLKKKEISGITLEERLLYELKLFQETEEHLDISSWTLCAGSRCDDGYAPDVYWNCGKLKVNWYHSGHRYAHLRSRQAVS
;
A
#
# COMPACT_ATOMS: atom_id res chain seq x y z
N MET A 1 -42.16 -37.19 -24.43
CA MET A 1 -40.82 -37.78 -24.19
C MET A 1 -39.92 -36.65 -23.75
N LYS A 2 -39.22 -36.85 -22.64
CA LYS A 2 -38.41 -35.88 -21.89
C LYS A 2 -37.26 -35.33 -22.74
N GLU A 3 -36.90 -34.07 -22.52
CA GLU A 3 -35.51 -33.71 -22.19
C GLU A 3 -35.48 -32.34 -21.51
N SER A 4 -35.42 -32.39 -20.18
CA SER A 4 -35.04 -31.29 -19.30
C SER A 4 -33.54 -31.06 -19.41
N ARG A 5 -33.12 -29.91 -19.93
CA ARG A 5 -31.74 -29.41 -19.74
C ARG A 5 -31.73 -28.45 -18.56
N THR A 6 -31.56 -29.00 -17.36
CA THR A 6 -31.06 -28.28 -16.20
C THR A 6 -29.65 -28.78 -15.96
N ASN A 7 -28.65 -28.02 -16.40
CA ASN A 7 -27.31 -28.14 -15.87
C ASN A 7 -26.74 -26.74 -15.71
N THR A 8 -27.17 -26.07 -14.64
CA THR A 8 -26.43 -24.95 -14.06
C THR A 8 -25.22 -25.55 -13.35
N ASP A 9 -24.08 -25.56 -14.02
CA ASP A 9 -22.77 -25.84 -13.43
C ASP A 9 -22.50 -24.77 -12.35
N TRP A 10 -22.86 -25.10 -11.11
CA TRP A 10 -22.31 -24.44 -9.93
C TRP A 10 -20.87 -24.94 -9.78
N VAL A 11 -19.92 -24.18 -10.33
CA VAL A 11 -18.53 -24.27 -9.85
C VAL A 11 -18.59 -23.84 -8.38
N SER A 12 -18.39 -24.80 -7.49
CA SER A 12 -18.33 -24.56 -6.07
C SER A 12 -17.12 -23.66 -5.78
N ASP A 13 -17.38 -22.40 -5.40
CA ASP A 13 -16.41 -21.45 -4.84
C ASP A 13 -15.85 -21.89 -3.46
N ALA A 14 -16.09 -23.15 -3.05
CA ALA A 14 -15.56 -23.68 -1.80
C ALA A 14 -14.05 -23.98 -1.92
N PRO A 15 -13.26 -23.63 -0.91
CA PRO A 15 -11.83 -23.91 -0.89
C PRO A 15 -11.55 -25.42 -0.94
N THR A 16 -10.57 -25.79 -1.75
CA THR A 16 -10.07 -27.17 -1.86
C THR A 16 -9.38 -27.62 -0.56
N PRO A 17 -9.25 -28.94 -0.31
CA PRO A 17 -8.50 -29.45 0.83
C PRO A 17 -7.06 -28.95 0.91
N ALA A 18 -6.42 -28.68 -0.23
CA ALA A 18 -5.07 -28.13 -0.29
C ALA A 18 -5.03 -26.67 0.20
N GLN A 19 -6.01 -25.85 -0.22
CA GLN A 19 -6.14 -24.47 0.25
C GLN A 19 -6.44 -24.40 1.75
N LEU A 20 -7.28 -25.31 2.26
CA LEU A 20 -7.56 -25.41 3.70
C LEU A 20 -6.31 -25.82 4.49
N LYS A 21 -5.53 -26.78 3.99
CA LYS A 21 -4.30 -27.21 4.64
C LYS A 21 -3.26 -26.09 4.72
N GLU A 22 -3.09 -25.34 3.62
CA GLU A 22 -2.19 -24.19 3.59
C GLU A 22 -2.65 -23.07 4.55
N PHE A 23 -3.96 -22.81 4.59
CA PHE A 23 -4.53 -21.85 5.53
C PHE A 23 -4.22 -22.20 6.99
N PHE A 24 -4.40 -23.46 7.40
CA PHE A 24 -4.06 -23.89 8.77
C PHE A 24 -2.55 -23.83 9.04
N ALA A 25 -1.71 -24.19 8.06
CA ALA A 25 -0.26 -24.05 8.19
C ALA A 25 0.16 -22.58 8.40
N GLN A 26 -0.53 -21.62 7.77
CA GLN A 26 -0.29 -20.19 7.98
C GLN A 26 -0.74 -19.72 9.38
N MET A 27 -1.79 -20.31 9.93
CA MET A 27 -2.20 -20.05 11.33
C MET A 27 -1.18 -20.58 12.34
N GLU A 28 -0.68 -21.80 12.14
CA GLU A 28 0.34 -22.41 13.02
C GLU A 28 1.66 -21.63 13.01
N ARG A 29 2.01 -21.04 11.86
CA ARG A 29 3.18 -20.16 11.70
C ARG A 29 2.96 -18.74 12.22
N GLY A 30 1.77 -18.42 12.76
CA GLY A 30 1.42 -17.09 13.25
C GLY A 30 1.19 -16.03 12.17
N LYS A 31 1.25 -16.40 10.89
CA LYS A 31 1.01 -15.48 9.75
C LYS A 31 -0.46 -15.04 9.68
N ILE A 32 -1.38 -15.89 10.11
CA ILE A 32 -2.80 -15.57 10.28
C ILE A 32 -3.17 -15.77 11.75
N THR A 33 -3.34 -14.66 12.48
CA THR A 33 -3.74 -14.73 13.88
C THR A 33 -5.24 -15.02 14.00
N LYS A 34 -5.63 -15.60 15.15
CA LYS A 34 -7.03 -15.89 15.47
C LYS A 34 -7.87 -14.61 15.48
N GLU A 35 -7.28 -13.51 15.91
CA GLU A 35 -7.88 -12.17 15.97
C GLU A 35 -8.15 -11.65 14.55
N ARG A 36 -7.18 -11.79 13.63
CA ARG A 36 -7.32 -11.39 12.21
C ARG A 36 -8.39 -12.20 11.48
N LEU A 37 -8.45 -13.51 11.75
CA LEU A 37 -9.49 -14.39 11.22
C LEU A 37 -10.88 -14.02 11.77
N GLN A 38 -10.98 -13.74 13.07
CA GLN A 38 -12.24 -13.32 13.69
C GLN A 38 -12.73 -11.97 13.14
N ALA A 39 -11.83 -11.02 12.89
CA ALA A 39 -12.18 -9.74 12.28
C ALA A 39 -12.69 -9.89 10.84
N PHE A 40 -12.06 -10.78 10.06
CA PHE A 40 -12.53 -11.13 8.71
C PHE A 40 -13.92 -11.78 8.74
N LEU A 41 -14.17 -12.71 9.66
CA LEU A 41 -15.45 -13.43 9.77
C LEU A 41 -16.61 -12.57 10.30
N ARG A 42 -16.32 -11.48 11.03
CA ARG A 42 -17.35 -10.56 11.56
C ARG A 42 -17.86 -9.53 10.55
N GLY A 43 -17.35 -9.53 9.32
CA GLY A 43 -17.83 -8.62 8.26
C GLY A 43 -17.12 -7.26 8.21
N GLY A 44 -15.89 -7.19 8.72
CA GLY A 44 -15.02 -6.01 8.63
C GLY A 44 -14.11 -5.92 9.86
N VAL A 45 -12.84 -5.60 9.65
CA VAL A 45 -11.99 -5.11 10.75
C VAL A 45 -12.56 -3.76 11.15
N GLU A 46 -12.92 -3.59 12.43
CA GLU A 46 -13.38 -2.30 12.94
C GLU A 46 -12.29 -1.24 12.71
N ILE A 47 -12.68 -0.03 12.26
CA ILE A 47 -11.72 1.06 12.03
C ILE A 47 -10.87 1.29 13.29
N SER A 48 -11.49 1.20 14.48
CA SER A 48 -10.78 1.33 15.76
C SER A 48 -9.66 0.30 15.95
N ASP A 49 -9.82 -0.94 15.47
CA ASP A 49 -8.79 -1.96 15.54
C ASP A 49 -7.66 -1.69 14.54
N MET A 50 -7.99 -1.21 13.33
CA MET A 50 -6.98 -0.75 12.38
C MET A 50 -6.15 0.41 12.93
N LEU A 51 -6.79 1.38 13.59
CA LEU A 51 -6.11 2.53 14.17
C LEU A 51 -5.18 2.12 15.33
N ARG A 52 -5.60 1.20 16.20
CA ARG A 52 -4.73 0.61 17.23
C ARG A 52 -3.54 -0.13 16.65
N ASP A 53 -3.75 -0.86 15.55
CA ASP A 53 -2.67 -1.55 14.85
C ASP A 53 -1.67 -0.54 14.22
N TRP A 54 -2.13 0.61 13.75
CA TRP A 54 -1.26 1.72 13.33
C TRP A 54 -0.54 2.39 14.51
N GLU A 55 -1.19 2.61 15.65
CA GLU A 55 -0.53 3.11 16.87
C GLU A 55 0.62 2.19 17.30
N LYS A 56 0.36 0.88 17.30
CA LYS A 56 1.37 -0.14 17.59
C LYS A 56 2.52 -0.11 16.58
N PHE A 57 2.21 -0.05 15.28
CA PHE A 57 3.22 0.06 14.23
C PHE A 57 4.14 1.27 14.44
N TYR A 58 3.59 2.44 14.75
CA TYR A 58 4.39 3.64 14.98
C TYR A 58 5.27 3.54 16.23
N LEU A 59 4.75 2.93 17.29
CA LEU A 59 5.53 2.69 18.51
C LEU A 59 6.68 1.71 18.26
N GLU A 60 6.41 0.56 17.63
CA GLU A 60 7.40 -0.50 17.44
C GLU A 60 8.44 -0.15 16.37
N THR A 61 8.01 0.49 15.28
CA THR A 61 8.86 0.74 14.11
C THR A 61 9.63 2.05 14.26
N PHE A 62 9.00 3.08 14.82
CA PHE A 62 9.59 4.42 14.92
C PHE A 62 9.87 4.87 16.35
N GLY A 63 9.43 4.13 17.37
CA GLY A 63 9.51 4.59 18.77
C GLY A 63 8.57 5.76 19.07
N ILE A 64 7.54 5.98 18.24
CA ILE A 64 6.65 7.14 18.36
C ILE A 64 5.32 6.68 18.94
N LYS A 65 5.00 7.18 20.13
CA LYS A 65 3.66 7.04 20.70
C LYS A 65 2.72 8.06 20.08
N VAL A 66 1.63 7.60 19.48
CA VAL A 66 0.59 8.44 18.88
C VAL A 66 -0.77 8.02 19.43
N ASP A 67 -1.74 8.94 19.43
CA ASP A 67 -3.15 8.64 19.68
C ASP A 67 -3.93 8.92 18.39
N LEU A 68 -4.54 7.87 17.84
CA LEU A 68 -5.32 7.91 16.61
C LEU A 68 -6.82 7.76 16.86
N SER A 69 -7.26 7.65 18.12
CA SER A 69 -8.67 7.38 18.46
C SER A 69 -9.65 8.42 17.90
N GLY A 70 -9.22 9.67 17.74
CA GLY A 70 -9.98 10.77 17.15
C GLY A 70 -9.73 11.00 15.65
N LEU A 71 -8.97 10.14 14.98
CA LEU A 71 -8.64 10.33 13.57
C LEU A 71 -9.89 10.15 12.68
N ASN A 72 -10.20 11.16 11.88
CA ASN A 72 -11.22 11.04 10.84
C ASN A 72 -10.70 10.15 9.70
N VAL A 73 -11.22 8.93 9.62
CA VAL A 73 -10.91 7.99 8.55
C VAL A 73 -11.93 8.14 7.42
N PRO A 74 -11.50 8.33 6.16
CA PRO A 74 -12.40 8.37 5.02
C PRO A 74 -13.33 7.15 4.95
N PRO A 75 -14.56 7.29 4.43
CA PRO A 75 -15.45 6.15 4.23
C PRO A 75 -14.79 5.05 3.41
N HIS A 76 -14.91 3.81 3.89
CA HIS A 76 -14.39 2.65 3.17
C HIS A 76 -15.11 2.48 1.82
N LYS A 77 -14.33 2.18 0.77
CA LYS A 77 -14.84 1.87 -0.56
C LYS A 77 -14.44 0.45 -0.92
N LYS A 78 -15.42 -0.39 -1.26
CA LYS A 78 -15.19 -1.80 -1.64
C LYS A 78 -14.04 -1.94 -2.65
N GLY A 79 -13.06 -2.77 -2.30
CA GLY A 79 -11.86 -3.02 -3.11
C GLY A 79 -10.69 -2.09 -2.80
N PHE A 80 -10.85 -1.14 -1.87
CA PHE A 80 -9.79 -0.30 -1.30
C PHE A 80 -9.66 -0.63 0.18
N ASP A 81 -9.13 -1.81 0.46
CA ASP A 81 -9.16 -2.42 1.79
C ASP A 81 -7.87 -2.20 2.60
N ARG A 82 -6.87 -1.51 2.04
CA ARG A 82 -5.63 -1.15 2.74
C ARG A 82 -5.69 0.28 3.26
N LEU A 83 -5.80 0.44 4.57
CA LEU A 83 -5.66 1.73 5.25
C LEU A 83 -4.19 2.09 5.44
N ILE A 84 -3.79 3.28 5.01
CA ILE A 84 -2.50 3.90 5.38
C ILE A 84 -2.78 5.13 6.23
N VAL A 85 -2.15 5.21 7.40
CA VAL A 85 -2.21 6.38 8.28
C VAL A 85 -0.87 7.08 8.23
N VAL A 86 -0.84 8.38 7.90
CA VAL A 86 0.36 9.21 7.86
C VAL A 86 0.29 10.20 9.02
N ILE A 87 1.17 10.06 10.01
CA ILE A 87 1.14 10.86 11.24
C ILE A 87 1.77 12.25 11.06
N LEU A 88 1.27 13.21 11.83
CA LEU A 88 1.80 14.58 11.89
C LEU A 88 3.33 14.58 12.05
N GLY A 89 4.01 15.30 11.16
CA GLY A 89 5.46 15.51 11.23
C GLY A 89 6.33 14.32 10.78
N ILE A 90 5.75 13.22 10.30
CA ILE A 90 6.54 12.20 9.60
C ILE A 90 6.91 12.69 8.20
N THR A 91 8.16 12.44 7.78
CA THR A 91 8.71 12.94 6.52
C THR A 91 9.15 11.78 5.62
N PRO A 92 9.15 11.94 4.28
CA PRO A 92 9.59 10.88 3.37
C PRO A 92 11.01 10.38 3.65
N GLN A 93 11.95 11.26 4.02
CA GLN A 93 13.31 10.86 4.39
C GLN A 93 13.32 9.98 5.65
N LYS A 94 12.56 10.36 6.69
CA LYS A 94 12.47 9.57 7.93
C LYS A 94 11.88 8.17 7.68
N ILE A 95 10.90 8.05 6.80
CA ILE A 95 10.31 6.76 6.43
C ILE A 95 11.32 5.94 5.63
N TYR A 96 12.00 6.54 4.67
CA TYR A 96 13.03 5.88 3.87
C TYR A 96 14.20 5.36 4.73
N ASP A 97 14.69 6.16 5.67
CA ASP A 97 15.75 5.74 6.58
C ASP A 97 15.32 4.55 7.43
N LYS A 98 14.04 4.53 7.84
CA LYS A 98 13.48 3.36 8.53
C LYS A 98 13.41 2.12 7.63
N CYS A 99 13.09 2.25 6.35
CA CYS A 99 13.21 1.15 5.39
C CYS A 99 14.66 0.62 5.35
N LYS A 100 15.63 1.53 5.29
CA LYS A 100 17.06 1.21 5.20
C LYS A 100 17.59 0.49 6.45
N ASP A 101 17.02 0.76 7.63
CA ASP A 101 17.35 0.04 8.86
C ASP A 101 16.91 -1.44 8.81
N LEU A 102 15.85 -1.75 8.07
CA LEU A 102 15.21 -3.07 8.05
C LEU A 102 15.63 -3.93 6.86
N PHE A 103 15.89 -3.31 5.71
CA PHE A 103 16.24 -4.00 4.48
C PHE A 103 17.08 -3.13 3.55
N PRO A 104 17.78 -3.73 2.56
CA PRO A 104 18.59 -2.95 1.64
C PRO A 104 17.78 -1.93 0.85
N CYS A 105 18.25 -0.68 0.83
CA CYS A 105 17.64 0.40 0.07
C CYS A 105 18.64 1.10 -0.84
N TRP A 106 18.14 1.70 -1.93
CA TRP A 106 18.86 2.64 -2.78
C TRP A 106 17.92 3.75 -3.22
N LYS A 107 18.43 4.97 -3.35
CA LYS A 107 17.71 6.10 -3.95
C LYS A 107 18.62 6.80 -4.96
N TRP A 108 18.04 7.44 -5.97
CA TRP A 108 18.77 8.06 -7.10
C TRP A 108 19.66 9.25 -6.73
N THR A 109 19.61 9.70 -5.48
CA THR A 109 20.16 10.98 -5.02
C THR A 109 20.68 10.87 -3.60
N ASP A 110 21.74 11.61 -3.29
CA ASP A 110 22.27 11.73 -1.94
C ASP A 110 21.52 12.79 -1.11
N LYS A 111 20.75 13.69 -1.76
CA LYS A 111 19.96 14.73 -1.08
C LYS A 111 18.84 14.11 -0.24
N SER A 112 18.41 14.83 0.80
CA SER A 112 17.24 14.44 1.59
C SER A 112 15.99 14.41 0.71
N LEU A 113 15.18 13.36 0.82
CA LEU A 113 13.88 13.31 0.13
C LEU A 113 12.95 14.45 0.57
N ASP A 114 13.14 14.96 1.79
CA ASP A 114 12.36 16.09 2.33
C ASP A 114 12.66 17.42 1.62
N GLU A 115 13.83 17.53 0.96
CA GLU A 115 14.26 18.73 0.25
C GLU A 115 13.81 18.72 -1.22
N ILE A 116 13.72 17.53 -1.81
CA ILE A 116 13.55 17.39 -3.26
C ILE A 116 12.20 16.82 -3.66
N VAL A 117 11.40 16.27 -2.73
CA VAL A 117 10.08 15.72 -3.03
C VAL A 117 9.00 16.55 -2.35
N THR A 118 8.00 16.96 -3.12
CA THR A 118 6.76 17.57 -2.63
C THR A 118 5.58 16.67 -2.99
N SER A 119 4.63 16.50 -2.06
CA SER A 119 3.47 15.63 -2.23
C SER A 119 2.17 16.41 -2.16
N ASP A 120 1.17 15.97 -2.93
CA ASP A 120 -0.18 16.55 -2.97
C ASP A 120 -0.91 16.37 -1.63
N ARG A 121 -0.62 15.28 -0.92
CA ARG A 121 -1.07 15.01 0.44
C ARG A 121 0.13 14.93 1.35
N THR A 122 0.09 15.68 2.46
CA THR A 122 1.15 15.70 3.46
C THR A 122 0.55 15.79 4.85
N ALA A 123 1.24 15.23 5.84
CA ALA A 123 0.84 15.34 7.24
C ALA A 123 1.47 16.57 7.92
N LYS A 124 1.61 17.68 7.18
CA LYS A 124 2.13 18.95 7.73
C LYS A 124 1.11 19.64 8.63
N ASP A 125 -0.16 19.59 8.25
CA ASP A 125 -1.26 20.26 8.95
C ASP A 125 -2.10 19.32 9.83
N GLY A 126 -1.80 18.03 9.82
CA GLY A 126 -2.47 17.04 10.65
C GLY A 126 -2.21 15.61 10.19
N THR A 127 -2.38 14.66 11.12
CA THR A 127 -2.43 13.23 10.79
C THR A 127 -3.62 12.96 9.86
N TYR A 128 -3.42 12.14 8.84
CA TYR A 128 -4.49 11.76 7.93
C TYR A 128 -4.45 10.27 7.60
N ALA A 129 -5.56 9.76 7.08
CA ALA A 129 -5.68 8.40 6.59
C ALA A 129 -6.16 8.37 5.14
N VAL A 130 -5.76 7.33 4.41
CA VAL A 130 -6.10 7.14 3.00
C VAL A 130 -6.20 5.65 2.68
N TRP A 131 -7.13 5.30 1.81
CA TRP A 131 -7.35 3.92 1.36
C TRP A 131 -6.67 3.63 0.02
N PHE A 132 -6.10 2.42 -0.06
CA PHE A 132 -5.56 1.84 -1.28
C PHE A 132 -6.10 0.42 -1.47
N LYS A 133 -5.91 -0.13 -2.67
CA LYS A 133 -6.09 -1.57 -2.88
C LYS A 133 -5.07 -2.36 -2.08
N ASP A 134 -5.52 -3.47 -1.49
CA ASP A 134 -4.65 -4.40 -0.77
C ASP A 134 -4.04 -5.43 -1.73
N VAL A 135 -2.97 -5.04 -2.42
CA VAL A 135 -2.32 -5.84 -3.47
C VAL A 135 -0.81 -5.60 -3.49
N VAL A 136 -0.04 -6.65 -3.77
CA VAL A 136 1.43 -6.59 -3.87
C VAL A 136 1.86 -5.73 -5.05
N GLU A 137 1.26 -5.94 -6.22
CA GLU A 137 1.50 -5.16 -7.43
C GLU A 137 0.41 -4.11 -7.62
N ALA A 138 0.79 -2.89 -7.98
CA ALA A 138 -0.18 -1.84 -8.29
C ALA A 138 -1.13 -2.24 -9.45
N ASP A 139 -2.32 -1.63 -9.47
CA ASP A 139 -3.44 -2.04 -10.34
C ASP A 139 -3.02 -2.05 -11.82
N GLU A 140 -3.20 -3.21 -12.47
CA GLU A 140 -2.92 -3.36 -13.89
C GLU A 140 -3.78 -2.43 -14.77
N LYS A 141 -4.97 -2.02 -14.30
CA LYS A 141 -5.80 -1.02 -15.02
C LYS A 141 -5.13 0.35 -15.12
N LEU A 142 -4.16 0.65 -14.26
CA LEU A 142 -3.39 1.89 -14.24
C LEU A 142 -2.01 1.74 -14.88
N LYS A 143 -1.74 0.59 -15.50
CA LYS A 143 -0.49 0.30 -16.21
C LYS A 143 -0.29 1.25 -17.38
N ASN A 144 0.96 1.63 -17.60
CA ASN A 144 1.38 2.44 -18.74
C ASN A 144 0.70 3.83 -18.80
N LEU A 145 0.18 4.32 -17.66
CA LEU A 145 -0.30 5.69 -17.52
C LEU A 145 0.80 6.55 -16.90
N SER A 146 1.04 7.72 -17.49
CA SER A 146 1.94 8.71 -16.91
C SER A 146 1.27 9.48 -15.77
N ALA A 147 2.06 10.21 -14.97
CA ALA A 147 1.51 11.09 -13.94
C ALA A 147 0.55 12.15 -14.54
N ASN A 148 0.85 12.62 -15.75
CA ASN A 148 -0.03 13.55 -16.48
C ASN A 148 -1.33 12.90 -16.96
N ASP A 149 -1.30 11.63 -17.36
CA ASP A 149 -2.52 10.89 -17.74
C ASP A 149 -3.44 10.66 -16.54
N LEU A 150 -2.85 10.31 -15.39
CA LEU A 150 -3.59 10.13 -14.14
C LEU A 150 -4.26 11.44 -13.71
N LYS A 151 -3.53 12.57 -13.77
CA LYS A 151 -4.09 13.89 -13.50
C LYS A 151 -5.24 14.24 -14.45
N LYS A 152 -5.10 14.00 -15.76
CA LYS A 152 -6.17 14.24 -16.75
C LYS A 152 -7.40 13.36 -16.53
N LYS A 153 -7.22 12.17 -15.95
CA LYS A 153 -8.29 11.23 -15.60
C LYS A 153 -8.86 11.50 -14.20
N GLU A 154 -8.37 12.53 -13.50
CA GLU A 154 -8.75 12.86 -12.13
C GLU A 154 -8.53 11.68 -11.15
N ILE A 155 -7.52 10.85 -11.44
CA ILE A 155 -7.13 9.73 -10.59
C ILE A 155 -6.04 10.24 -9.65
N SER A 156 -6.40 10.39 -8.37
CA SER A 156 -5.45 10.67 -7.31
C SER A 156 -4.52 9.47 -7.11
N GLY A 157 -3.22 9.66 -7.38
CA GLY A 157 -2.20 8.61 -7.21
C GLY A 157 -1.55 8.69 -5.83
N ILE A 158 -1.00 7.56 -5.36
CA ILE A 158 -0.22 7.46 -4.11
C ILE A 158 0.95 8.45 -4.10
N THR A 159 1.24 9.00 -2.93
CA THR A 159 2.44 9.81 -2.66
C THR A 159 3.63 8.92 -2.30
N LEU A 160 4.83 9.48 -2.29
CA LEU A 160 6.04 8.76 -1.89
C LEU A 160 5.96 8.31 -0.41
N GLU A 161 5.50 9.17 0.48
CA GLU A 161 5.33 8.90 1.92
C GLU A 161 4.37 7.74 2.15
N GLU A 162 3.20 7.79 1.51
CA GLU A 162 2.19 6.73 1.59
C GLU A 162 2.74 5.41 1.07
N ARG A 163 3.49 5.43 -0.05
CA ARG A 163 4.07 4.22 -0.63
C ARG A 163 5.16 3.61 0.26
N LEU A 164 6.01 4.42 0.87
CA LEU A 164 7.05 3.93 1.77
C LEU A 164 6.46 3.40 3.10
N LEU A 165 5.43 4.05 3.64
CA LEU A 165 4.72 3.53 4.82
C LEU A 165 4.01 2.22 4.52
N TYR A 166 3.42 2.09 3.33
CA TYR A 166 2.82 0.84 2.89
C TYR A 166 3.89 -0.28 2.79
N GLU A 167 5.10 0.02 2.32
CA GLU A 167 6.20 -0.96 2.35
C GLU A 167 6.47 -1.46 3.76
N LEU A 168 6.74 -0.54 4.68
CA LEU A 168 7.10 -0.88 6.06
C LEU A 168 5.99 -1.67 6.74
N LYS A 169 4.74 -1.26 6.53
CA LYS A 169 3.59 -1.92 7.13
C LYS A 169 3.41 -3.33 6.59
N LEU A 170 3.51 -3.53 5.27
CA LEU A 170 3.47 -4.87 4.69
C LEU A 170 4.63 -5.73 5.19
N PHE A 171 5.85 -5.20 5.17
CA PHE A 171 7.04 -5.93 5.61
C PHE A 171 6.93 -6.37 7.08
N GLN A 172 6.40 -5.52 7.97
CA GLN A 172 6.12 -5.90 9.36
C GLN A 172 5.09 -7.03 9.46
N GLU A 173 4.07 -7.02 8.60
CA GLU A 173 2.99 -8.00 8.62
C GLU A 173 3.37 -9.36 8.01
N THR A 174 4.24 -9.38 7.00
CA THR A 174 4.46 -10.57 6.16
C THR A 174 5.92 -10.93 5.91
N GLU A 175 6.87 -10.04 6.20
CA GLU A 175 8.27 -10.09 5.77
C GLU A 175 8.44 -10.10 4.24
N GLU A 176 7.43 -9.67 3.49
CA GLU A 176 7.44 -9.57 2.02
C GLU A 176 7.46 -8.09 1.56
N HIS A 177 7.82 -7.89 0.28
CA HIS A 177 7.98 -6.56 -0.33
C HIS A 177 6.92 -6.29 -1.40
N LEU A 178 6.55 -5.02 -1.57
CA LEU A 178 5.67 -4.57 -2.65
C LEU A 178 6.45 -4.43 -3.96
N ASP A 179 5.74 -4.46 -5.09
CA ASP A 179 6.28 -4.08 -6.40
C ASP A 179 7.50 -4.91 -6.84
N ILE A 180 7.33 -6.24 -6.85
CA ILE A 180 8.35 -7.22 -7.25
C ILE A 180 8.47 -7.29 -8.78
N SER A 181 7.34 -7.16 -9.49
CA SER A 181 7.23 -7.33 -10.95
C SER A 181 6.84 -6.06 -11.70
N SER A 182 6.36 -5.03 -10.98
CA SER A 182 6.00 -3.72 -11.50
C SER A 182 6.60 -2.62 -10.63
N TRP A 183 6.47 -1.37 -11.05
CA TRP A 183 6.99 -0.21 -10.31
C TRP A 183 5.83 0.71 -9.95
N THR A 184 5.71 1.05 -8.66
CA THR A 184 4.71 2.02 -8.23
C THR A 184 5.14 3.42 -8.63
N LEU A 185 4.40 4.03 -9.57
CA LEU A 185 4.51 5.46 -9.87
C LEU A 185 3.79 6.25 -8.78
N CYS A 186 4.56 7.00 -7.97
CA CYS A 186 4.06 7.87 -6.91
C CYS A 186 3.54 9.18 -7.49
N ALA A 187 2.49 9.08 -8.32
CA ALA A 187 1.95 10.19 -9.10
C ALA A 187 1.32 11.31 -8.26
N GLY A 188 1.12 11.10 -6.95
CA GLY A 188 0.76 12.15 -5.99
C GLY A 188 1.96 12.96 -5.48
N SER A 189 3.17 12.70 -5.95
CA SER A 189 4.39 13.42 -5.56
C SER A 189 5.15 13.94 -6.77
N ARG A 190 5.93 15.00 -6.58
CA ARG A 190 6.82 15.60 -7.57
C ARG A 190 8.21 15.85 -7.00
N CYS A 191 9.22 15.52 -7.79
CA CYS A 191 10.59 15.98 -7.58
C CYS A 191 10.71 17.49 -7.91
N ASP A 192 11.82 18.12 -7.52
CA ASP A 192 12.12 19.54 -7.77
C ASP A 192 12.12 19.90 -9.27
N ASP A 193 12.48 18.96 -10.13
CA ASP A 193 12.42 19.07 -11.60
C ASP A 193 11.03 18.78 -12.21
N GLY A 194 10.02 18.49 -11.38
CA GLY A 194 8.66 18.20 -11.80
C GLY A 194 8.43 16.75 -12.26
N TYR A 195 9.40 15.86 -12.08
CA TYR A 195 9.24 14.42 -12.33
C TYR A 195 8.48 13.75 -11.19
N ALA A 196 7.92 12.57 -11.44
CA ALA A 196 7.20 11.81 -10.43
C ALA A 196 8.12 10.72 -9.86
N PRO A 197 8.27 10.61 -8.53
CA PRO A 197 9.00 9.50 -7.94
C PRO A 197 8.36 8.15 -8.30
N ASP A 198 9.18 7.11 -8.38
CA ASP A 198 8.74 5.73 -8.46
C ASP A 198 9.47 4.86 -7.43
N VAL A 199 8.79 3.81 -6.98
CA VAL A 199 9.30 2.87 -5.98
C VAL A 199 9.07 1.45 -6.46
N TYR A 200 10.09 0.62 -6.36
CA TYR A 200 10.03 -0.79 -6.74
C TYR A 200 11.06 -1.63 -6.00
N TRP A 201 10.82 -2.94 -5.94
CA TRP A 201 11.78 -3.90 -5.41
C TRP A 201 12.57 -4.54 -6.56
N ASN A 202 13.89 -4.41 -6.56
CA ASN A 202 14.74 -5.04 -7.58
C ASN A 202 16.15 -5.31 -7.07
N CYS A 203 16.72 -6.44 -7.50
CA CYS A 203 18.03 -6.93 -7.08
C CYS A 203 18.18 -7.01 -5.54
N GLY A 204 17.12 -7.39 -4.83
CA GLY A 204 17.10 -7.51 -3.37
C GLY A 204 17.15 -6.18 -2.62
N LYS A 205 16.71 -5.08 -3.25
CA LYS A 205 16.66 -3.76 -2.62
C LYS A 205 15.36 -3.04 -2.96
N LEU A 206 14.86 -2.26 -1.99
CA LEU A 206 13.88 -1.22 -2.29
C LEU A 206 14.61 -0.07 -2.99
N LYS A 207 14.13 0.27 -4.19
CA LYS A 207 14.68 1.37 -4.98
C LYS A 207 13.66 2.49 -5.07
N VAL A 208 14.13 3.69 -4.78
CA VAL A 208 13.41 4.93 -5.02
C VAL A 208 14.10 5.57 -6.23
N ASN A 209 13.34 5.87 -7.27
CA ASN A 209 13.80 6.53 -8.50
C ASN A 209 12.79 7.61 -8.91
N TRP A 210 12.94 8.16 -10.12
CA TRP A 210 11.95 9.05 -10.71
C TRP A 210 11.71 8.72 -12.18
N TYR A 211 10.54 9.15 -12.62
CA TYR A 211 10.13 9.07 -14.01
C TYR A 211 9.58 10.41 -14.49
N HIS A 212 9.94 10.77 -15.72
CA HIS A 212 9.43 11.98 -16.34
C HIS A 212 7.88 11.95 -16.37
N SER A 213 7.24 13.04 -15.92
CA SER A 213 5.81 13.08 -15.62
C SER A 213 4.88 12.78 -16.80
N GLY A 214 5.37 12.98 -18.03
CA GLY A 214 4.68 12.64 -19.28
C GLY A 214 5.08 11.30 -19.91
N HIS A 215 6.09 10.60 -19.38
CA HIS A 215 6.51 9.32 -19.95
C HIS A 215 5.59 8.18 -19.49
N ARG A 216 5.43 7.19 -20.36
CA ARG A 216 4.69 5.96 -20.11
C ARG A 216 5.65 4.79 -20.19
N TYR A 217 5.45 3.78 -19.34
CA TYR A 217 6.24 2.56 -19.39
C TYR A 217 5.39 1.36 -18.98
N ALA A 218 5.63 0.21 -19.61
CA ALA A 218 4.83 -1.00 -19.39
C ALA A 218 4.90 -1.52 -17.95
N HIS A 219 5.98 -1.23 -17.23
CA HIS A 219 6.16 -1.65 -15.84
C HIS A 219 5.62 -0.62 -14.82
N LEU A 220 5.33 0.62 -15.23
CA LEU A 220 4.81 1.65 -14.33
C LEU A 220 3.31 1.49 -14.09
N ARG A 221 2.93 1.54 -12.82
CA ARG A 221 1.55 1.46 -12.36
C ARG A 221 1.39 2.36 -11.14
N SER A 222 0.40 3.23 -11.11
CA SER A 222 0.12 4.00 -9.90
C SER A 222 -0.87 3.24 -8.99
N ARG A 223 -0.83 3.53 -7.68
CA ARG A 223 -1.85 3.07 -6.74
C ARG A 223 -2.83 4.22 -6.55
N GLN A 224 -4.11 3.97 -6.82
CA GLN A 224 -5.14 4.98 -6.64
C GLN A 224 -5.42 5.20 -5.15
N ALA A 225 -5.31 6.45 -4.71
CA ALA A 225 -5.72 6.91 -3.39
C ALA A 225 -7.24 7.16 -3.36
N VAL A 226 -7.88 6.71 -2.29
CA VAL A 226 -9.29 7.02 -1.99
C VAL A 226 -9.35 7.59 -0.57
N SER A 227 -9.82 8.82 -0.46
CA SER A 227 -9.92 9.59 0.78
C SER A 227 -11.13 10.53 0.72
#